data_AF-A0A257LWY4-F1
#
_entry.id   AF-A0A257LWY4-F1
#
_cell.length_a   1.000
_cell.length_b   1.000
_cell.length_c   1.000
_cell.angle_alpha   90.00
_cell.angle_beta   90.00
_cell.angle_gamma   90.00
#
_symmetry.space_group_name_H-M   'P 1'
#
loop_
_entity.id
_entity.type
_entity.pdbx_description
1 polymer ?
#
loop_
_entity_poly.entity_id
_entity_poly.type
_entity_poly.pdbx_seq_one_letter_code
_entity_poly.pdbx_strand_id
1 'polypeptide(L)'
;MIKWILQKIVGSKNQRELRRIRPTVGRINEIEEALQREPEAKLLELTAKWKEHLSRYHPLEIAAKPVLERMEPAQLAEQAALIEGRLAVLREEHPELPSSVEATVESIEAAKAAFREIEDTFMTARAKYLEQILPEAYAVVKNGARRMSGRKISVCDHELTWEMVHFDVQLIGGIALHRGMIAEMQTGEGKTLVATLPVYLNALTGLGVHIVTVNDYLARRDSEWMGSLYQFLGLTVGCIQNQMAPWDRRAEYACDITYGTNAEFGFDYLRDNGMASTKDEQVQRGHYIAVIDEVDSILIDEARTPLIISGPSSQSSHQFDKYKPLVEQLVKRQTQLCNDLAAEAKTLLEAGDRDAAGRCLFKIKLGQPRNRQLMRQMEDPDIRRLLEKTELSFYQDAQKKELFAIKEELYFTIDEKG
;
A
#
# COMPACT_ATOMS: atom_id res chain seq x y z
N MET A 1 40.86 14.83 -7.09
CA MET A 1 41.39 15.13 -8.44
C MET A 1 41.00 14.06 -9.47
N ILE A 2 41.29 12.77 -9.23
CA ILE A 2 40.96 11.65 -10.14
C ILE A 2 39.45 11.54 -10.45
N LYS A 3 38.56 11.63 -9.44
CA LYS A 3 37.10 11.58 -9.62
C LYS A 3 36.55 12.74 -10.49
N TRP A 4 37.16 13.92 -10.39
CA TRP A 4 36.77 15.11 -11.17
C TRP A 4 37.25 15.02 -12.62
N ILE A 5 38.47 14.51 -12.85
CA ILE A 5 39.00 14.25 -14.19
C ILE A 5 38.20 13.13 -14.88
N LEU A 6 37.88 12.04 -14.18
CA LEU A 6 36.99 10.97 -14.68
C LEU A 6 35.59 11.48 -15.00
N GLN A 7 35.00 12.36 -14.18
CA GLN A 7 33.71 12.98 -14.49
C GLN A 7 33.76 13.90 -15.72
N LYS A 8 34.88 14.60 -15.97
CA LYS A 8 35.05 15.41 -17.20
C LYS A 8 35.22 14.56 -18.46
N ILE A 9 35.86 13.40 -18.37
CA ILE A 9 36.10 12.51 -19.52
C ILE A 9 34.90 11.60 -19.81
N VAL A 10 34.31 11.01 -18.77
CA VAL A 10 33.23 10.00 -18.89
C VAL A 10 31.83 10.60 -18.73
N GLY A 11 31.73 11.82 -18.19
CA GLY A 11 30.47 12.48 -17.85
C GLY A 11 29.91 12.05 -16.48
N SER A 12 28.97 12.83 -15.94
CA SER A 12 28.21 12.44 -14.75
C SER A 12 27.29 11.25 -15.03
N LYS A 13 26.76 10.59 -13.98
CA LYS A 13 25.74 9.53 -14.13
C LYS A 13 24.58 10.01 -15.00
N ASN A 14 24.08 11.22 -14.73
CA ASN A 14 22.95 11.82 -15.44
C ASN A 14 23.33 12.13 -16.90
N GLN A 15 24.52 12.64 -17.17
CA GLN A 15 24.97 12.89 -18.55
C GLN A 15 25.05 11.60 -19.37
N ARG A 16 25.49 10.48 -18.77
CA ARG A 16 25.50 9.19 -19.44
C ARG A 16 24.09 8.67 -19.72
N GLU A 17 23.18 8.85 -18.77
CA GLU A 17 21.79 8.43 -18.95
C GLU A 17 21.10 9.25 -20.06
N LEU A 18 21.29 10.58 -20.07
CA LEU A 18 20.83 11.43 -21.17
C LEU A 18 21.39 10.99 -22.53
N ARG A 19 22.67 10.62 -22.60
CA ARG A 19 23.28 10.09 -23.84
C ARG A 19 22.64 8.76 -24.29
N ARG A 20 22.20 7.90 -23.35
CA ARG A 20 21.51 6.65 -23.66
C ARG A 20 20.07 6.87 -24.14
N ILE A 21 19.40 7.91 -23.64
CA ILE A 21 18.01 8.24 -24.00
C ILE A 21 17.93 8.93 -25.39
N ARG A 22 18.93 9.72 -25.77
CA ARG A 22 18.92 10.51 -27.02
C ARG A 22 18.60 9.72 -28.30
N PRO A 23 19.18 8.53 -28.56
CA PRO A 23 18.82 7.74 -29.73
C PRO A 23 17.33 7.38 -29.77
N THR A 24 16.74 7.04 -28.62
CA THR A 24 15.31 6.75 -28.50
C THR A 24 14.46 7.96 -28.86
N VAL A 25 14.86 9.17 -28.45
CA VAL A 25 14.17 10.43 -28.81
C VAL A 25 14.21 10.68 -30.32
N GLY A 26 15.38 10.45 -30.95
CA GLY A 26 15.49 10.52 -32.41
C GLY A 26 14.52 9.56 -33.09
N ARG A 27 14.46 8.31 -32.61
CA ARG A 27 13.55 7.29 -33.13
C ARG A 27 12.07 7.68 -32.96
N ILE A 28 11.69 8.25 -31.82
CA ILE A 28 10.33 8.76 -31.58
C ILE A 28 9.96 9.81 -32.63
N ASN A 29 10.85 10.78 -32.87
CA ASN A 29 10.60 11.85 -33.82
C ASN A 29 10.48 11.33 -35.27
N GLU A 30 11.32 10.38 -35.68
CA GLU A 30 11.22 9.73 -37.00
C GLU A 30 9.86 9.03 -37.20
N ILE A 31 9.39 8.30 -36.19
CA ILE A 31 8.11 7.60 -36.25
C ILE A 31 6.95 8.60 -36.25
N GLU A 32 7.03 9.66 -35.43
CA GLU A 32 6.00 10.70 -35.36
C GLU A 32 5.83 11.40 -36.70
N GLU A 33 6.92 11.74 -37.39
CA GLU A 33 6.89 12.33 -38.71
C GLU A 33 6.23 11.40 -39.75
N ALA A 34 6.52 10.10 -39.69
CA ALA A 34 5.87 9.11 -40.55
C ALA A 34 4.36 9.05 -40.27
N LEU A 35 3.95 9.05 -38.99
CA LEU A 35 2.55 9.01 -38.58
C LEU A 35 1.74 10.24 -39.03
N GLN A 36 2.36 11.39 -39.31
CA GLN A 36 1.64 12.57 -39.83
C GLN A 36 0.97 12.30 -41.18
N ARG A 37 1.44 11.31 -41.95
CA ARG A 37 0.86 10.93 -43.24
C ARG A 37 -0.28 9.91 -43.10
N GLU A 38 -0.46 9.34 -41.92
CA GLU A 38 -1.47 8.32 -41.63
C GLU A 38 -2.79 8.95 -41.13
N PRO A 39 -3.95 8.30 -41.36
CA PRO A 39 -5.22 8.77 -40.82
C PRO A 39 -5.28 8.65 -39.30
N GLU A 40 -6.18 9.41 -38.67
CA GLU A 40 -6.35 9.43 -37.19
C GLU A 40 -6.68 8.04 -36.65
N ALA A 41 -7.49 7.27 -37.40
CA ALA A 41 -7.83 5.89 -37.09
C ALA A 41 -6.60 4.99 -36.89
N LYS A 42 -5.44 5.32 -37.49
CA LYS A 42 -4.22 4.53 -37.31
C LYS A 42 -3.69 4.60 -35.88
N LEU A 43 -3.84 5.75 -35.21
CA LEU A 43 -3.41 5.91 -33.82
C LEU A 43 -4.26 5.02 -32.90
N LEU A 44 -5.58 5.00 -33.11
CA LEU A 44 -6.52 4.16 -32.37
C LEU A 44 -6.29 2.65 -32.62
N GLU A 45 -6.00 2.27 -33.86
CA GLU A 45 -5.64 0.89 -34.23
C GLU A 45 -4.40 0.41 -33.46
N LEU A 46 -3.37 1.26 -33.36
CA LEU A 46 -2.16 0.96 -32.59
C LEU A 46 -2.46 0.82 -31.09
N THR A 47 -3.24 1.74 -30.50
CA THR A 47 -3.71 1.63 -29.11
C THR A 47 -4.40 0.29 -28.87
N ALA A 48 -5.38 -0.07 -29.70
CA ALA A 48 -6.16 -1.29 -29.55
C ALA A 48 -5.28 -2.54 -29.63
N LYS A 49 -4.38 -2.58 -30.62
CA LYS A 49 -3.42 -3.68 -30.81
C LYS A 49 -2.53 -3.89 -29.58
N TRP A 50 -2.00 -2.82 -29.00
CA TRP A 50 -1.15 -2.93 -27.81
C TRP A 50 -1.93 -3.35 -26.57
N LYS A 51 -3.16 -2.82 -26.38
CA LYS A 51 -4.05 -3.24 -25.28
C LYS A 51 -4.39 -4.73 -25.39
N GLU A 52 -4.75 -5.21 -26.58
CA GLU A 52 -5.03 -6.62 -26.83
C GLU A 52 -3.84 -7.51 -26.46
N HIS A 53 -2.64 -7.17 -26.97
CA HIS A 53 -1.42 -7.91 -26.66
C HIS A 53 -1.11 -7.96 -25.16
N LEU A 54 -1.22 -6.82 -24.47
CA LEU A 54 -0.88 -6.69 -23.06
C LEU A 54 -1.92 -7.32 -22.12
N SER A 55 -3.19 -7.38 -22.54
CA SER A 55 -4.28 -7.98 -21.75
C SER A 55 -4.06 -9.46 -21.43
N ARG A 56 -3.24 -10.16 -22.23
CA ARG A 56 -2.82 -11.56 -22.00
C ARG A 56 -2.13 -11.78 -20.65
N TYR A 57 -1.52 -10.72 -20.11
CA TYR A 57 -0.82 -10.72 -18.82
C TYR A 57 -1.70 -10.26 -17.64
N HIS A 58 -3.01 -10.12 -17.82
CA HIS A 58 -3.94 -9.85 -16.71
C HIS A 58 -4.13 -11.06 -15.79
N PRO A 59 -4.47 -10.85 -14.50
CA PRO A 59 -4.87 -11.91 -13.60
C PRO A 59 -6.04 -12.73 -14.16
N LEU A 60 -6.11 -14.02 -13.81
CA LEU A 60 -7.26 -14.85 -14.16
C LEU A 60 -8.47 -14.53 -13.26
N GLU A 61 -9.59 -14.22 -13.90
CA GLU A 61 -10.90 -14.11 -13.23
C GLU A 61 -11.71 -15.38 -13.47
N ILE A 62 -11.39 -16.43 -12.70
CA ILE A 62 -12.08 -17.73 -12.76
C ILE A 62 -12.70 -18.04 -11.39
N ALA A 63 -13.89 -18.64 -11.39
CA ALA A 63 -14.59 -19.00 -10.16
C ALA A 63 -13.76 -19.93 -9.25
N ALA A 64 -13.98 -19.82 -7.94
CA ALA A 64 -13.33 -20.68 -6.96
C ALA A 64 -13.84 -22.12 -7.05
N LYS A 65 -13.01 -23.10 -6.67
CA LYS A 65 -13.34 -24.54 -6.73
C LYS A 65 -14.72 -24.89 -6.14
N PRO A 66 -15.13 -24.40 -4.96
CA PRO A 66 -16.45 -24.73 -4.40
C PRO A 66 -17.62 -24.20 -5.22
N VAL A 67 -17.40 -23.16 -6.03
CA VAL A 67 -18.40 -22.62 -6.96
C VAL A 67 -18.43 -23.48 -8.22
N LEU A 68 -17.27 -23.84 -8.77
CA LEU A 68 -17.15 -24.74 -9.94
C LEU A 68 -17.83 -26.10 -9.69
N GLU A 69 -17.68 -26.68 -8.50
CA GLU A 69 -18.31 -27.96 -8.13
C GLU A 69 -19.85 -27.92 -8.11
N ARG A 70 -20.44 -26.72 -8.07
CA ARG A 70 -21.90 -26.50 -8.06
C ARG A 70 -22.44 -25.98 -9.38
N MET A 71 -21.56 -25.76 -10.38
CA MET A 71 -21.95 -25.24 -11.68
C MET A 71 -22.56 -26.34 -12.54
N GLU A 72 -23.54 -25.95 -13.36
CA GLU A 72 -24.09 -26.81 -14.39
C GLU A 72 -23.06 -27.05 -15.52
N PRO A 73 -23.14 -28.15 -16.29
CA PRO A 73 -22.18 -28.46 -17.35
C PRO A 73 -21.96 -27.34 -18.37
N ALA A 74 -22.99 -26.56 -18.67
CA ALA A 74 -22.90 -25.40 -19.57
C ALA A 74 -22.03 -24.26 -18.98
N GLN A 75 -22.14 -24.01 -17.68
CA GLN A 75 -21.35 -23.00 -16.98
C GLN A 75 -19.88 -23.43 -16.84
N LEU A 76 -19.64 -24.73 -16.60
CA LEU A 76 -18.28 -25.29 -16.61
C LEU A 76 -17.64 -25.18 -17.99
N ALA A 77 -18.38 -25.42 -19.07
CA ALA A 77 -17.89 -25.25 -20.42
C ALA A 77 -17.50 -23.78 -20.72
N GLU A 78 -18.27 -22.81 -20.21
CA GLU A 78 -17.95 -21.38 -20.33
C GLU A 78 -16.65 -21.04 -19.57
N GLN A 79 -16.48 -21.52 -18.34
CA GLN A 79 -15.26 -21.31 -17.56
C GLN A 79 -14.04 -21.96 -18.23
N ALA A 80 -14.18 -23.19 -18.75
CA ALA A 80 -13.12 -23.89 -19.49
C ALA A 80 -12.73 -23.13 -20.77
N ALA A 81 -13.70 -22.62 -21.52
CA ALA A 81 -13.44 -21.83 -22.73
C ALA A 81 -12.72 -20.50 -22.40
N LEU A 82 -13.08 -19.85 -21.28
CA LEU A 82 -12.42 -18.62 -20.84
C LEU A 82 -10.94 -18.86 -20.57
N ILE A 83 -10.61 -19.86 -19.74
CA ILE A 83 -9.22 -20.16 -19.40
C ILE A 83 -8.44 -20.72 -20.59
N GLU A 84 -9.07 -21.53 -21.46
CA GLU A 84 -8.46 -22.01 -22.70
C GLU A 84 -8.06 -20.85 -23.61
N GLY A 85 -8.94 -19.87 -23.80
CA GLY A 85 -8.63 -18.66 -24.56
C GLY A 85 -7.43 -17.89 -23.99
N ARG A 86 -7.30 -17.84 -22.66
CA ARG A 86 -6.16 -17.21 -21.97
C ARG A 86 -4.86 -17.98 -22.17
N LEU A 87 -4.88 -19.31 -22.00
CA LEU A 87 -3.69 -20.15 -22.13
C LEU A 87 -3.23 -20.26 -23.58
N ALA A 88 -4.14 -20.35 -24.55
CA ALA A 88 -3.80 -20.53 -25.96
C ALA A 88 -2.84 -19.46 -26.49
N VAL A 89 -3.04 -18.19 -26.11
CA VAL A 89 -2.19 -17.08 -26.56
C VAL A 89 -0.88 -16.96 -25.76
N LEU A 90 -0.75 -17.69 -24.65
CA LEU A 90 0.47 -17.75 -23.83
C LEU A 90 1.34 -18.97 -24.14
N ARG A 91 0.79 -20.03 -24.75
CA ARG A 91 1.51 -21.28 -25.08
C ARG A 91 2.74 -21.09 -25.96
N GLU A 92 2.75 -20.06 -26.81
CA GLU A 92 3.93 -19.73 -27.62
C GLU A 92 5.12 -19.31 -26.74
N GLU A 93 4.84 -18.58 -25.66
CA GLU A 93 5.83 -18.12 -24.68
C GLU A 93 6.08 -19.17 -23.57
N HIS A 94 5.08 -20.02 -23.29
CA HIS A 94 5.05 -21.01 -22.20
C HIS A 94 4.56 -22.39 -22.68
N PRO A 95 5.43 -23.21 -23.33
CA PRO A 95 5.07 -24.54 -23.82
C PRO A 95 4.68 -25.55 -22.72
N GLU A 96 5.01 -25.25 -21.46
CA GLU A 96 4.63 -26.05 -20.28
C GLU A 96 3.14 -26.00 -19.93
N LEU A 97 2.39 -25.05 -20.51
CA LEU A 97 0.95 -24.94 -20.29
C LEU A 97 0.18 -26.13 -20.88
N PRO A 98 -0.93 -26.56 -20.25
CA PRO A 98 -1.80 -27.62 -20.79
C PRO A 98 -2.23 -27.33 -22.23
N SER A 99 -2.21 -28.34 -23.10
CA SER A 99 -2.53 -28.20 -24.53
C SER A 99 -4.01 -27.93 -24.82
N SER A 100 -4.89 -28.32 -23.91
CA SER A 100 -6.33 -28.02 -23.95
C SER A 100 -6.92 -28.06 -22.54
N VAL A 101 -7.93 -27.22 -22.29
CA VAL A 101 -8.72 -27.27 -21.06
C VAL A 101 -10.09 -27.90 -21.33
N GLU A 102 -10.41 -28.97 -20.62
CA GLU A 102 -11.70 -29.66 -20.69
C GLU A 102 -12.71 -29.04 -19.74
N ALA A 103 -14.01 -29.23 -20.01
CA ALA A 103 -15.11 -28.75 -19.18
C ALA A 103 -15.33 -29.59 -17.90
N THR A 104 -14.25 -29.86 -17.17
CA THR A 104 -14.25 -30.58 -15.89
C THR A 104 -13.58 -29.73 -14.81
N VAL A 105 -14.01 -29.92 -13.55
CA VAL A 105 -13.45 -29.17 -12.42
C VAL A 105 -11.96 -29.44 -12.27
N GLU A 106 -11.53 -30.69 -12.47
CA GLU A 106 -10.14 -31.11 -12.40
C GLU A 106 -9.28 -30.43 -13.46
N SER A 107 -9.76 -30.38 -14.71
CA SER A 107 -9.03 -29.74 -15.80
C SER A 107 -8.92 -28.22 -15.61
N ILE A 108 -10.01 -27.57 -15.19
CA ILE A 108 -10.01 -26.13 -14.90
C ILE A 108 -9.07 -25.80 -13.73
N GLU A 109 -9.08 -26.60 -12.65
CA GLU A 109 -8.16 -26.38 -11.53
C GLU A 109 -6.69 -26.64 -11.90
N ALA A 110 -6.41 -27.66 -12.72
CA ALA A 110 -5.07 -27.91 -13.25
C ALA A 110 -4.58 -26.74 -14.12
N ALA A 111 -5.44 -26.20 -14.98
CA ALA A 111 -5.16 -25.04 -15.81
C ALA A 111 -4.92 -23.78 -14.97
N LYS A 112 -5.72 -23.57 -13.91
CA LYS A 112 -5.51 -22.46 -12.94
C LYS A 112 -4.18 -22.59 -12.22
N ALA A 113 -3.79 -23.81 -11.82
CA ALA A 113 -2.49 -24.04 -11.19
C ALA A 113 -1.35 -23.74 -12.16
N ALA A 114 -1.41 -24.25 -13.40
CA ALA A 114 -0.40 -23.99 -14.42
C ALA A 114 -0.25 -22.50 -14.76
N PHE A 115 -1.36 -21.75 -14.79
CA PHE A 115 -1.32 -20.30 -14.99
C PHE A 115 -0.61 -19.56 -13.84
N ARG A 116 -0.84 -19.97 -12.59
CA ARG A 116 -0.18 -19.33 -11.43
C ARG A 116 1.33 -19.52 -11.46
N GLU A 117 1.81 -20.68 -11.91
CA GLU A 117 3.26 -20.93 -12.02
C GLU A 117 3.98 -19.98 -12.99
N ILE A 118 3.27 -19.47 -14.02
CA ILE A 118 3.84 -18.54 -14.99
C ILE A 118 3.56 -17.06 -14.66
N GLU A 119 2.65 -16.76 -13.72
CA GLU A 119 2.20 -15.40 -13.41
C GLU A 119 3.35 -14.50 -12.92
N ASP A 120 4.33 -15.06 -12.21
CA ASP A 120 5.54 -14.34 -11.75
C ASP A 120 6.37 -13.79 -12.92
N THR A 121 6.27 -14.38 -14.10
CA THR A 121 7.01 -13.93 -15.29
C THR A 121 6.35 -12.73 -15.99
N PHE A 122 5.06 -12.49 -15.75
CA PHE A 122 4.25 -11.51 -16.48
C PHE A 122 4.73 -10.08 -16.28
N MET A 123 5.18 -9.74 -15.07
CA MET A 123 5.76 -8.43 -14.78
C MET A 123 6.97 -8.14 -15.69
N THR A 124 7.86 -9.12 -15.83
CA THR A 124 9.07 -8.99 -16.65
C THR A 124 8.74 -8.95 -18.14
N ALA A 125 7.85 -9.83 -18.60
CA ALA A 125 7.40 -9.87 -20.00
C ALA A 125 6.75 -8.54 -20.41
N ARG A 126 5.84 -8.03 -19.58
CA ARG A 126 5.18 -6.74 -19.76
C ARG A 126 6.17 -5.59 -19.84
N ALA A 127 7.09 -5.49 -18.86
CA ALA A 127 8.10 -4.43 -18.85
C ALA A 127 8.99 -4.46 -20.11
N LYS A 128 9.40 -5.64 -20.56
CA LYS A 128 10.17 -5.82 -21.80
C LYS A 128 9.39 -5.36 -23.03
N TYR A 129 8.11 -5.72 -23.11
CA TYR A 129 7.25 -5.31 -24.22
C TYR A 129 6.99 -3.80 -24.23
N LEU A 130 6.74 -3.19 -23.06
CA LEU A 130 6.57 -1.74 -22.94
C LEU A 130 7.82 -0.98 -23.41
N GLU A 131 9.03 -1.41 -23.03
CA GLU A 131 10.28 -0.78 -23.51
C GLU A 131 10.45 -0.96 -25.03
N GLN A 132 10.01 -2.09 -25.60
CA GLN A 132 10.04 -2.33 -27.04
C GLN A 132 9.13 -1.37 -27.80
N ILE A 133 7.88 -1.17 -27.35
CA ILE A 133 6.91 -0.31 -28.01
C ILE A 133 7.06 1.17 -27.64
N LEU A 134 7.87 1.50 -26.63
CA LEU A 134 8.02 2.87 -26.12
C LEU A 134 8.23 3.92 -27.22
N PRO A 135 9.12 3.73 -28.22
CA PRO A 135 9.33 4.74 -29.25
C PRO A 135 8.08 4.98 -30.11
N GLU A 136 7.35 3.92 -30.44
CA GLU A 136 6.12 4.00 -31.24
C GLU A 136 4.97 4.60 -30.42
N ALA A 137 4.81 4.18 -29.17
CA ALA A 137 3.78 4.69 -28.27
C ALA A 137 3.97 6.19 -28.00
N TYR A 138 5.21 6.64 -27.75
CA TYR A 138 5.49 8.07 -27.50
C TYR A 138 5.30 8.90 -28.78
N ALA A 139 5.60 8.32 -29.96
CA ALA A 139 5.30 8.95 -31.23
C ALA A 139 3.78 9.10 -31.45
N VAL A 140 2.98 8.11 -31.09
CA VAL A 140 1.51 8.18 -31.11
C VAL A 140 0.99 9.30 -30.22
N VAL A 141 1.49 9.42 -28.98
CA VAL A 141 1.08 10.50 -28.05
C VAL A 141 1.46 11.87 -28.61
N LYS A 142 2.69 12.05 -29.07
CA LYS A 142 3.15 13.31 -29.66
C LYS A 142 2.37 13.68 -30.92
N ASN A 143 2.06 12.71 -31.78
CA ASN A 143 1.26 12.91 -32.98
C ASN A 143 -0.20 13.26 -32.62
N GLY A 144 -0.77 12.62 -31.60
CA GLY A 144 -2.09 12.96 -31.07
C GLY A 144 -2.15 14.40 -30.57
N ALA A 145 -1.18 14.81 -29.76
CA ALA A 145 -1.05 16.20 -29.31
C ALA A 145 -0.96 17.18 -30.49
N ARG A 146 -0.20 16.85 -31.54
CA ARG A 146 -0.11 17.66 -32.77
C ARG A 146 -1.44 17.77 -33.51
N ARG A 147 -2.20 16.67 -33.65
CA ARG A 147 -3.51 16.67 -34.33
C ARG A 147 -4.60 17.40 -33.54
N MET A 148 -4.41 17.51 -32.23
CA MET A 148 -5.28 18.29 -31.37
C MET A 148 -4.98 19.80 -31.41
N SER A 149 -3.83 20.22 -31.96
CA SER A 149 -3.48 21.64 -32.08
C SER A 149 -4.58 22.45 -32.79
N GLY A 150 -5.00 23.55 -32.16
CA GLY A 150 -6.10 24.40 -32.61
C GLY A 150 -7.51 23.96 -32.18
N ARG A 151 -7.68 22.77 -31.57
CA ARG A 151 -8.98 22.33 -31.04
C ARG A 151 -9.31 23.07 -29.74
N LYS A 152 -10.60 23.35 -29.54
CA LYS A 152 -11.15 23.90 -28.31
C LYS A 152 -11.61 22.75 -27.41
N ILE A 153 -11.19 22.77 -26.15
CA ILE A 153 -11.51 21.78 -25.12
C ILE A 153 -12.05 22.47 -23.87
N SER A 154 -13.00 21.82 -23.19
CA SER A 154 -13.55 22.32 -21.93
C SER A 154 -12.71 21.78 -20.77
N VAL A 155 -12.22 22.66 -19.91
CA VAL A 155 -11.41 22.35 -18.73
C VAL A 155 -11.89 23.23 -17.57
N CYS A 156 -12.37 22.61 -16.50
CA CYS A 156 -12.97 23.26 -15.33
C CYS A 156 -13.98 24.35 -15.72
N ASP A 157 -14.90 24.03 -16.63
CA ASP A 157 -15.94 24.94 -17.12
C ASP A 157 -15.38 26.15 -17.93
N HIS A 158 -14.12 26.08 -18.36
CA HIS A 158 -13.47 27.06 -19.23
C HIS A 158 -13.06 26.45 -20.57
N GLU A 159 -13.24 27.19 -21.66
CA GLU A 159 -12.76 26.78 -22.97
C GLU A 159 -11.27 27.14 -23.13
N LEU A 160 -10.45 26.15 -23.44
CA LEU A 160 -9.02 26.31 -23.74
C LEU A 160 -8.74 25.81 -25.16
N THR A 161 -7.83 26.48 -25.85
CA THR A 161 -7.29 25.96 -27.13
C THR A 161 -6.09 25.08 -26.84
N TRP A 162 -6.08 23.87 -27.38
CA TRP A 162 -4.90 23.00 -27.33
C TRP A 162 -3.84 23.52 -28.32
N GLU A 163 -2.70 23.98 -27.81
CA GLU A 163 -1.60 24.55 -28.64
C GLU A 163 -0.25 23.87 -28.30
N MET A 164 -0.31 22.60 -27.88
CA MET A 164 0.84 21.91 -27.30
C MET A 164 1.29 20.72 -28.15
N VAL A 165 2.61 20.62 -28.36
CA VAL A 165 3.29 19.46 -28.96
C VAL A 165 4.58 19.21 -28.19
N HIS A 166 4.90 17.94 -27.91
CA HIS A 166 6.05 17.61 -27.09
C HIS A 166 7.40 18.03 -27.71
N PHE A 167 8.21 18.76 -26.95
CA PHE A 167 9.61 19.02 -27.23
C PHE A 167 10.50 17.81 -26.89
N ASP A 168 11.71 17.75 -27.46
CA ASP A 168 12.64 16.64 -27.21
C ASP A 168 13.03 16.49 -25.73
N VAL A 169 13.16 17.60 -25.01
CA VAL A 169 13.42 17.57 -23.56
C VAL A 169 12.26 16.95 -22.77
N GLN A 170 11.04 17.11 -23.26
CA GLN A 170 9.85 16.51 -22.66
C GLN A 170 9.79 15.01 -22.96
N LEU A 171 10.20 14.57 -24.16
CA LEU A 171 10.37 13.15 -24.47
C LEU A 171 11.42 12.49 -23.56
N ILE A 172 12.53 13.18 -23.27
CA ILE A 172 13.53 12.71 -22.30
C ILE A 172 12.91 12.56 -20.91
N GLY A 173 12.17 13.57 -20.44
CA GLY A 173 11.46 13.52 -19.15
C GLY A 173 10.49 12.34 -19.07
N GLY A 174 9.70 12.12 -20.12
CA GLY A 174 8.77 11.00 -20.19
C GLY A 174 9.47 9.64 -20.13
N ILE A 175 10.61 9.46 -20.79
CA ILE A 175 11.39 8.21 -20.74
C ILE A 175 11.97 8.00 -19.33
N ALA A 176 12.45 9.07 -18.69
CA ALA A 176 12.96 9.00 -17.33
C ALA A 176 11.86 8.56 -16.33
N LEU A 177 10.67 9.15 -16.42
CA LEU A 177 9.52 8.78 -15.59
C LEU A 177 9.11 7.32 -15.78
N HIS A 178 9.01 6.84 -17.03
CA HIS A 178 8.69 5.43 -17.29
C HIS A 178 9.68 4.47 -16.63
N ARG A 179 10.97 4.84 -16.60
CA ARG A 179 12.04 4.05 -15.99
C ARG A 179 12.15 4.21 -14.47
N GLY A 180 11.14 4.79 -13.81
CA GLY A 180 11.09 4.97 -12.35
C GLY A 180 12.09 6.00 -11.81
N MET A 181 12.49 6.96 -12.64
CA MET A 181 13.38 8.06 -12.23
C MET A 181 12.58 9.32 -11.90
N ILE A 182 13.17 10.23 -11.12
CA ILE A 182 12.63 11.58 -10.91
C ILE A 182 13.12 12.46 -12.08
N ALA A 183 12.17 13.03 -12.83
CA ALA A 183 12.45 13.98 -13.89
C ALA A 183 12.40 15.42 -13.34
N GLU A 184 13.55 15.99 -13.01
CA GLU A 184 13.65 17.39 -12.59
C GLU A 184 13.54 18.31 -13.82
N MET A 185 12.48 19.12 -13.86
CA MET A 185 12.19 20.07 -14.93
C MET A 185 11.81 21.43 -14.34
N GLN A 186 12.29 22.51 -14.93
CA GLN A 186 11.95 23.86 -14.47
C GLN A 186 10.47 24.17 -14.68
N THR A 187 9.90 25.03 -13.84
CA THR A 187 8.53 25.51 -14.00
C THR A 187 8.36 26.16 -15.38
N GLY A 188 7.31 25.76 -16.11
CA GLY A 188 7.07 26.21 -17.48
C GLY A 188 7.56 25.25 -18.56
N GLU A 189 8.38 24.25 -18.23
CA GLU A 189 8.83 23.21 -19.19
C GLU A 189 7.72 22.20 -19.56
N GLY A 190 6.50 22.37 -19.04
CA GLY A 190 5.33 21.55 -19.37
C GLY A 190 5.30 20.18 -18.69
N LYS A 191 5.58 20.10 -17.37
CA LYS A 191 5.53 18.84 -16.59
C LYS A 191 4.23 18.05 -16.81
N THR A 192 3.09 18.74 -16.83
CA THR A 192 1.77 18.13 -17.04
C THR A 192 1.67 17.42 -18.39
N LEU A 193 2.19 18.03 -19.46
CA LEU A 193 2.25 17.41 -20.79
C LEU A 193 3.25 16.26 -20.84
N VAL A 194 4.38 16.36 -20.15
CA VAL A 194 5.40 15.30 -20.07
C VAL A 194 4.82 14.01 -19.50
N ALA A 195 3.99 14.11 -18.46
CA ALA A 195 3.36 12.97 -17.81
C ALA A 195 2.49 12.13 -18.77
N THR A 196 1.94 12.74 -19.84
CA THR A 196 1.12 12.02 -20.82
C THR A 196 1.82 10.87 -21.52
N LEU A 197 3.13 10.95 -21.69
CA LEU A 197 3.92 9.92 -22.37
C LEU A 197 4.00 8.61 -21.56
N PRO A 198 4.56 8.60 -20.32
CA PRO A 198 4.63 7.39 -19.53
C PRO A 198 3.24 6.92 -19.08
N VAL A 199 2.31 7.84 -18.81
CA VAL A 199 0.94 7.47 -18.43
C VAL A 199 0.27 6.69 -19.55
N TYR A 200 0.28 7.22 -20.78
CA TYR A 200 -0.31 6.53 -21.92
C TYR A 200 0.31 5.13 -22.09
N LEU A 201 1.65 5.04 -22.12
CA LEU A 201 2.35 3.76 -22.31
C LEU A 201 1.94 2.71 -21.26
N ASN A 202 1.88 3.10 -19.98
CA ASN A 202 1.55 2.16 -18.90
C ASN A 202 0.03 1.90 -18.80
N ALA A 203 -0.82 2.83 -19.25
CA ALA A 203 -2.26 2.65 -19.33
C ALA A 203 -2.67 1.61 -20.39
N LEU A 204 -1.84 1.38 -21.43
CA LEU A 204 -2.04 0.27 -22.39
C LEU A 204 -2.09 -1.10 -21.73
N THR A 205 -1.55 -1.23 -20.51
CA THR A 205 -1.62 -2.48 -19.75
C THR A 205 -3.00 -2.78 -19.20
N GLY A 206 -3.92 -1.80 -19.12
CA GLY A 206 -5.27 -1.98 -18.56
C GLY A 206 -5.33 -2.18 -17.04
N LEU A 207 -4.20 -2.11 -16.34
CA LEU A 207 -4.10 -2.31 -14.88
C LEU A 207 -4.31 -1.04 -14.05
N GLY A 208 -4.61 0.09 -14.71
CA GLY A 208 -4.79 1.39 -14.09
C GLY A 208 -3.46 2.13 -13.87
N VAL A 209 -3.48 3.43 -14.16
CA VAL A 209 -2.38 4.36 -13.84
C VAL A 209 -2.92 5.44 -12.92
N HIS A 210 -2.32 5.61 -11.74
CA HIS A 210 -2.69 6.67 -10.82
C HIS A 210 -1.83 7.91 -11.06
N ILE A 211 -2.45 9.07 -11.22
CA ILE A 211 -1.76 10.36 -11.28
C ILE A 211 -2.10 11.12 -10.01
N VAL A 212 -1.07 11.37 -9.20
CA VAL A 212 -1.19 12.00 -7.90
C VAL A 212 -0.82 13.47 -8.03
N THR A 213 -1.76 14.33 -7.67
CA THR A 213 -1.58 15.79 -7.62
C THR A 213 -1.73 16.29 -6.19
N VAL A 214 -1.40 17.56 -5.95
CA VAL A 214 -1.41 18.16 -4.60
C VAL A 214 -2.80 18.60 -4.13
N ASN A 215 -3.79 18.76 -5.01
CA ASN A 215 -5.17 19.12 -4.61
C ASN A 215 -6.23 18.74 -5.66
N ASP A 216 -7.49 18.66 -5.23
CA ASP A 216 -8.63 18.25 -6.06
C ASP A 216 -8.87 19.13 -7.30
N TYR A 217 -8.55 20.42 -7.22
CA TYR A 217 -8.69 21.32 -8.37
C TYR A 217 -7.68 20.96 -9.47
N LEU A 218 -6.42 20.72 -9.11
CA LEU A 218 -5.39 20.30 -10.06
C LEU A 218 -5.68 18.91 -10.62
N ALA A 219 -6.15 17.98 -9.78
CA ALA A 219 -6.60 16.66 -10.23
C ALA A 219 -7.68 16.79 -11.31
N ARG A 220 -8.75 17.54 -11.03
CA ARG A 220 -9.84 17.77 -11.98
C ARG A 220 -9.36 18.47 -13.25
N ARG A 221 -8.64 19.59 -13.09
CA ARG A 221 -8.10 20.38 -14.23
C ARG A 221 -7.27 19.51 -15.15
N ASP A 222 -6.32 18.75 -14.61
CA ASP A 222 -5.39 17.98 -15.43
C ASP A 222 -6.04 16.72 -16.01
N SER A 223 -7.01 16.13 -15.30
CA SER A 223 -7.83 15.03 -15.82
C SER A 223 -8.69 15.46 -17.01
N GLU A 224 -9.24 16.67 -17.02
CA GLU A 224 -10.02 17.18 -18.15
C GLU A 224 -9.10 17.67 -19.28
N TRP A 225 -8.01 18.34 -18.91
CA TRP A 225 -7.08 18.93 -19.88
C TRP A 225 -6.25 17.89 -20.62
N MET A 226 -5.44 17.10 -19.90
CA MET A 226 -4.66 16.02 -20.51
C MET A 226 -5.54 14.82 -20.87
N GLY A 227 -6.66 14.61 -20.17
CA GLY A 227 -7.59 13.54 -20.51
C GLY A 227 -8.23 13.69 -21.87
N SER A 228 -8.37 14.92 -22.37
CA SER A 228 -8.76 15.15 -23.77
C SER A 228 -7.82 14.44 -24.76
N LEU A 229 -6.51 14.38 -24.48
CA LEU A 229 -5.54 13.66 -25.30
C LEU A 229 -5.64 12.14 -25.13
N TYR A 230 -5.81 11.65 -23.90
CA TYR A 230 -5.98 10.21 -23.67
C TYR A 230 -7.25 9.66 -24.33
N GLN A 231 -8.37 10.39 -24.20
CA GLN A 231 -9.64 10.05 -24.83
C GLN A 231 -9.55 10.09 -26.35
N PHE A 232 -8.85 11.09 -26.91
CA PHE A 232 -8.53 11.15 -28.33
C PHE A 232 -7.76 9.91 -28.83
N LEU A 233 -6.92 9.32 -27.97
CA LEU A 233 -6.15 8.10 -28.26
C LEU A 233 -6.87 6.81 -27.85
N GLY A 234 -8.13 6.88 -27.42
CA GLY A 234 -8.96 5.71 -27.11
C GLY A 234 -8.79 5.16 -25.68
N LEU A 235 -8.24 5.94 -24.76
CA LEU A 235 -8.15 5.58 -23.33
C LEU A 235 -9.23 6.27 -22.51
N THR A 236 -9.63 5.62 -21.43
CA THR A 236 -10.57 6.16 -20.44
C THR A 236 -9.83 6.87 -19.30
N VAL A 237 -10.42 7.95 -18.80
CA VAL A 237 -9.83 8.80 -17.76
C VAL A 237 -10.88 9.06 -16.70
N GLY A 238 -10.52 8.78 -15.45
CA GLY A 238 -11.31 9.10 -14.28
C GLY A 238 -10.61 10.11 -13.37
N CYS A 239 -11.37 10.74 -12.49
CA CYS A 239 -10.88 11.65 -11.47
C CYS A 239 -11.62 11.43 -10.15
N ILE A 240 -10.89 11.02 -9.11
CA ILE A 240 -11.42 10.94 -7.76
C ILE A 240 -11.30 12.30 -7.06
N GLN A 241 -12.37 12.69 -6.36
CA GLN A 241 -12.46 13.93 -5.61
C GLN A 241 -13.03 13.66 -4.22
N ASN A 242 -12.79 14.59 -3.30
CA ASN A 242 -13.37 14.54 -1.97
C ASN A 242 -14.90 14.43 -2.03
N GLN A 243 -15.49 13.70 -1.08
CA GLN A 243 -16.93 13.46 -0.94
C GLN A 243 -17.60 12.66 -2.08
N MET A 244 -16.84 12.12 -3.04
CA MET A 244 -17.40 11.15 -4.00
C MET A 244 -17.88 9.88 -3.29
N ALA A 245 -19.04 9.38 -3.72
CA ALA A 245 -19.60 8.14 -3.20
C ALA A 245 -18.78 6.92 -3.67
N PRO A 246 -18.78 5.80 -2.91
CA PRO A 246 -17.95 4.64 -3.24
C PRO A 246 -18.22 4.04 -4.63
N TRP A 247 -19.48 4.02 -5.08
CA TRP A 247 -19.83 3.49 -6.40
C TRP A 247 -19.28 4.35 -7.54
N ASP A 248 -19.28 5.67 -7.39
CA ASP A 248 -18.69 6.59 -8.36
C ASP A 248 -17.18 6.40 -8.41
N ARG A 249 -16.52 6.33 -7.24
CA ARG A 249 -15.08 6.05 -7.13
C ARG A 249 -14.69 4.76 -7.84
N ARG A 250 -15.48 3.69 -7.69
CA ARG A 250 -15.21 2.42 -8.39
C ARG A 250 -15.21 2.59 -9.91
N ALA A 251 -16.11 3.40 -10.45
CA ALA A 251 -16.13 3.70 -11.87
C ALA A 251 -14.88 4.51 -12.28
N GLU A 252 -14.47 5.50 -11.49
CA GLU A 252 -13.25 6.29 -11.74
C GLU A 252 -11.97 5.44 -11.68
N TYR A 253 -11.89 4.49 -10.74
CA TYR A 253 -10.78 3.54 -10.65
C TYR A 253 -10.78 2.53 -11.79
N ALA A 254 -11.93 2.19 -12.36
CA ALA A 254 -12.05 1.26 -13.50
C ALA A 254 -11.51 1.86 -14.82
N CYS A 255 -11.36 3.19 -14.91
CA CYS A 255 -10.71 3.84 -16.05
C CYS A 255 -9.24 3.45 -16.20
N ASP A 256 -8.72 3.47 -17.42
CA ASP A 256 -7.31 3.18 -17.72
C ASP A 256 -6.36 4.09 -16.93
N ILE A 257 -6.78 5.33 -16.66
CA ILE A 257 -6.05 6.37 -15.94
C ILE A 257 -6.97 6.99 -14.89
N THR A 258 -6.49 7.18 -13.67
CA THR A 258 -7.22 7.82 -12.58
C THR A 258 -6.40 8.95 -11.99
N TYR A 259 -6.92 10.18 -12.04
CA TYR A 259 -6.37 11.34 -11.35
C TYR A 259 -6.92 11.44 -9.93
N GLY A 260 -6.11 11.95 -9.01
CA GLY A 260 -6.55 12.21 -7.63
C GLY A 260 -5.47 12.87 -6.80
N THR A 261 -5.74 13.05 -5.52
CA THR A 261 -4.74 13.48 -4.53
C THR A 261 -4.21 12.28 -3.75
N ASN A 262 -3.03 12.44 -3.14
CA ASN A 262 -2.45 11.42 -2.26
C ASN A 262 -3.41 11.04 -1.11
N ALA A 263 -4.13 12.03 -0.56
CA ALA A 263 -5.11 11.83 0.49
C ALA A 263 -6.28 10.97 0.00
N GLU A 264 -6.84 11.25 -1.17
CA GLU A 264 -7.97 10.48 -1.72
C GLU A 264 -7.56 9.03 -2.01
N PHE A 265 -6.43 8.79 -2.69
CA PHE A 265 -5.91 7.44 -2.91
C PHE A 265 -5.61 6.71 -1.60
N GLY A 266 -4.98 7.37 -0.64
CA GLY A 266 -4.61 6.75 0.63
C GLY A 266 -5.82 6.44 1.52
N PHE A 267 -6.83 7.31 1.56
CA PHE A 267 -8.05 7.04 2.31
C PHE A 267 -8.92 5.96 1.67
N ASP A 268 -8.99 5.88 0.34
CA ASP A 268 -9.64 4.75 -0.34
C ASP A 268 -8.95 3.43 -0.01
N TYR A 269 -7.61 3.39 -0.01
CA TYR A 269 -6.86 2.22 0.43
C TYR A 269 -7.19 1.83 1.88
N LEU A 270 -7.24 2.80 2.81
CA LEU A 270 -7.59 2.54 4.21
C LEU A 270 -9.05 2.06 4.36
N ARG A 271 -9.99 2.61 3.59
CA ARG A 271 -11.39 2.15 3.58
C ARG A 271 -11.51 0.73 3.06
N ASP A 272 -10.83 0.41 1.96
CA ASP A 272 -10.86 -0.91 1.33
C ASP A 272 -10.29 -2.02 2.22
N ASN A 273 -9.36 -1.69 3.13
CA ASN A 273 -8.70 -2.67 4.01
C ASN A 273 -9.20 -2.66 5.47
N GLY A 274 -9.76 -1.54 5.93
CA GLY A 274 -10.19 -1.36 7.33
C GLY A 274 -11.69 -1.28 7.54
N MET A 275 -12.48 -1.03 6.49
CA MET A 275 -13.92 -0.77 6.60
C MET A 275 -14.78 -1.63 5.67
N ALA A 276 -14.27 -2.00 4.49
CA ALA A 276 -14.98 -2.88 3.57
C ALA A 276 -15.13 -4.29 4.17
N SER A 277 -16.36 -4.82 4.16
CA SER A 277 -16.70 -6.16 4.64
C SER A 277 -16.62 -7.21 3.53
N THR A 278 -16.74 -6.80 2.27
CA THR A 278 -16.68 -7.68 1.10
C THR A 278 -15.81 -7.11 -0.01
N LYS A 279 -15.28 -7.97 -0.89
CA LYS A 279 -14.52 -7.54 -2.07
C LYS A 279 -15.30 -6.57 -2.96
N ASP A 280 -16.61 -6.77 -3.09
CA ASP A 280 -17.49 -5.92 -3.90
C ASP A 280 -17.73 -4.52 -3.31
N GLU A 281 -17.33 -4.29 -2.05
CA GLU A 281 -17.36 -2.97 -1.43
C GLU A 281 -16.07 -2.18 -1.68
N GLN A 282 -14.99 -2.86 -2.07
CA GLN A 282 -13.72 -2.21 -2.38
C GLN A 282 -13.85 -1.36 -3.64
N VAL A 283 -13.14 -0.24 -3.68
CA VAL A 283 -13.19 0.71 -4.80
C VAL A 283 -11.92 0.68 -5.65
N GLN A 284 -10.77 0.38 -5.07
CA GLN A 284 -9.51 0.29 -5.79
C GLN A 284 -9.34 -1.06 -6.49
N ARG A 285 -8.46 -1.10 -7.50
CA ARG A 285 -8.15 -2.32 -8.27
C ARG A 285 -6.64 -2.62 -8.35
N GLY A 286 -5.93 -2.35 -7.26
CA GLY A 286 -4.49 -2.56 -7.13
C GLY A 286 -3.65 -1.29 -7.29
N HIS A 287 -2.32 -1.44 -7.24
CA HIS A 287 -1.36 -0.32 -7.25
C HIS A 287 -0.27 -0.58 -8.29
N TYR A 288 -0.63 -0.53 -9.57
CA TYR A 288 0.30 -0.88 -10.64
C TYR A 288 1.41 0.17 -10.83
N ILE A 289 1.03 1.42 -11.07
CA ILE A 289 1.98 2.53 -11.20
C ILE A 289 1.32 3.84 -10.73
N ALA A 290 2.11 4.68 -10.07
CA ALA A 290 1.72 6.03 -9.68
C ALA A 290 2.72 7.05 -10.23
N VAL A 291 2.22 8.06 -10.92
CA VAL A 291 3.00 9.22 -11.35
C VAL A 291 2.65 10.38 -10.42
N ILE A 292 3.64 10.87 -9.68
CA ILE A 292 3.44 11.87 -8.63
C ILE A 292 3.94 13.22 -9.14
N ASP A 293 3.03 14.19 -9.27
CA ASP A 293 3.38 15.58 -9.51
C ASP A 293 3.77 16.26 -8.19
N GLU A 294 4.70 17.24 -8.26
CA GLU A 294 5.30 17.90 -7.09
C GLU A 294 5.74 16.91 -5.99
N VAL A 295 6.57 15.94 -6.41
CA VAL A 295 7.02 14.79 -5.59
C VAL A 295 7.67 15.17 -4.26
N ASP A 296 8.33 16.33 -4.18
CA ASP A 296 8.92 16.86 -2.96
C ASP A 296 7.83 17.26 -1.94
N SER A 297 6.81 17.98 -2.40
CA SER A 297 5.67 18.38 -1.57
C SER A 297 4.96 17.14 -0.99
N ILE A 298 4.71 16.12 -1.81
CA ILE A 298 3.95 14.95 -1.40
C ILE A 298 4.80 13.97 -0.57
N LEU A 299 5.97 13.55 -1.07
CA LEU A 299 6.77 12.49 -0.43
C LEU A 299 7.71 12.98 0.67
N ILE A 300 7.91 14.30 0.81
CA ILE A 300 8.76 14.87 1.87
C ILE A 300 7.90 15.67 2.85
N ASP A 301 7.17 16.69 2.36
CA ASP A 301 6.48 17.61 3.25
C ASP A 301 5.21 17.02 3.85
N GLU A 302 4.35 16.41 3.03
CA GLU A 302 3.08 15.82 3.48
C GLU A 302 3.27 14.47 4.17
N ALA A 303 4.30 13.70 3.79
CA ALA A 303 4.62 12.40 4.39
C ALA A 303 4.96 12.46 5.89
N ARG A 304 5.10 13.65 6.48
CA ARG A 304 5.29 13.86 7.92
C ARG A 304 4.04 13.54 8.75
N THR A 305 2.85 13.57 8.14
CA THR A 305 1.58 13.33 8.83
C THR A 305 0.94 12.05 8.30
N PRO A 306 0.65 11.04 9.14
CA PRO A 306 -0.03 9.83 8.69
C PRO A 306 -1.48 10.11 8.31
N LEU A 307 -2.00 9.33 7.35
CA LEU A 307 -3.42 9.30 7.04
C LEU A 307 -4.16 8.48 8.12
N ILE A 308 -5.16 9.08 8.76
CA ILE A 308 -5.90 8.48 9.87
C ILE A 308 -7.40 8.55 9.58
N ILE A 309 -8.06 7.40 9.56
CA ILE A 309 -9.52 7.32 9.66
C ILE A 309 -9.88 7.19 11.14
N SER A 310 -10.65 8.14 11.66
CA SER A 310 -11.21 8.07 13.00
C SER A 310 -12.73 8.15 12.92
N GLY A 311 -13.41 7.43 13.81
CA GLY A 311 -14.85 7.40 13.91
C GLY A 311 -15.28 7.40 15.37
N PRO A 312 -16.53 7.80 15.67
CA PRO A 312 -17.05 7.74 17.03
C PRO A 312 -17.04 6.29 17.54
N SER A 313 -16.54 6.07 18.76
CA SER A 313 -16.65 4.77 19.43
C SER A 313 -18.12 4.50 19.72
N SER A 314 -18.68 3.41 19.16
CA SER A 314 -20.03 2.94 19.47
C SER A 314 -20.15 2.32 20.86
N GLN A 315 -19.02 1.95 21.49
CA GLN A 315 -19.02 1.47 22.85
C GLN A 315 -19.00 2.64 23.83
N SER A 316 -20.15 2.89 24.45
CA SER A 316 -20.24 3.70 25.66
C SER A 316 -19.49 3.03 26.80
N SER A 317 -18.95 3.85 27.71
CA SER A 317 -18.07 3.49 28.84
C SER A 317 -18.64 2.52 29.89
N HIS A 318 -19.75 1.82 29.63
CA HIS A 318 -20.46 0.98 30.60
C HIS A 318 -19.60 -0.14 31.20
N GLN A 319 -18.56 -0.61 30.50
CA GLN A 319 -17.66 -1.63 31.05
C GLN A 319 -16.83 -1.07 32.21
N PHE A 320 -16.33 0.17 32.10
CA PHE A 320 -15.63 0.82 33.21
C PHE A 320 -16.56 0.97 34.40
N ASP A 321 -17.80 1.42 34.18
CA ASP A 321 -18.78 1.59 35.25
C ASP A 321 -19.15 0.25 35.92
N LYS A 322 -19.22 -0.84 35.15
CA LYS A 322 -19.52 -2.18 35.66
C LYS A 322 -18.37 -2.77 36.46
N TYR A 323 -17.13 -2.67 35.96
CA TYR A 323 -15.99 -3.37 36.56
C TYR A 323 -15.25 -2.54 37.61
N LYS A 324 -15.31 -1.20 37.55
CA LYS A 324 -14.63 -0.32 38.51
C LYS A 324 -15.00 -0.65 39.96
N PRO A 325 -16.28 -0.84 40.36
CA PRO A 325 -16.61 -1.19 41.75
C PRO A 325 -16.03 -2.55 42.18
N LEU A 326 -15.97 -3.54 41.28
CA LEU A 326 -15.43 -4.86 41.56
C LEU A 326 -13.90 -4.81 41.75
N VAL A 327 -13.21 -4.08 40.87
CA VAL A 327 -11.76 -3.85 40.97
C VAL A 327 -11.45 -3.05 42.23
N GLU A 328 -12.23 -2.03 42.57
CA GLU A 328 -12.07 -1.26 43.81
C GLU A 328 -12.23 -2.14 45.06
N GLN A 329 -13.20 -3.06 45.07
CA GLN A 329 -13.36 -4.01 46.18
C GLN A 329 -12.15 -4.95 46.31
N LEU A 330 -11.63 -5.45 45.19
CA LEU A 330 -10.44 -6.30 45.16
C LEU A 330 -9.22 -5.54 45.71
N VAL A 331 -8.99 -4.30 45.25
CA VAL A 331 -7.90 -3.43 45.73
C VAL A 331 -8.05 -3.09 47.21
N LYS A 332 -9.26 -2.85 47.70
CA LYS A 332 -9.53 -2.62 49.14
C LYS A 332 -9.17 -3.85 49.98
N ARG A 333 -9.57 -5.06 49.55
CA ARG A 333 -9.23 -6.31 50.26
C ARG A 333 -7.73 -6.59 50.28
N GLN A 334 -7.03 -6.39 49.17
CA GLN A 334 -5.57 -6.50 49.12
C GLN A 334 -4.90 -5.48 50.04
N THR A 335 -5.37 -4.23 50.05
CA THR A 335 -4.81 -3.19 50.92
C THR A 335 -4.98 -3.53 52.39
N GLN A 336 -6.15 -4.06 52.78
CA GLN A 336 -6.37 -4.50 54.16
C GLN A 336 -5.43 -5.64 54.53
N LEU A 337 -5.34 -6.68 53.70
CA LEU A 337 -4.43 -7.81 53.91
C LEU A 337 -2.97 -7.35 54.07
N CYS A 338 -2.50 -6.44 53.22
CA CYS A 338 -1.15 -5.89 53.32
C CYS A 338 -0.93 -5.07 54.61
N ASN A 339 -1.94 -4.34 55.09
CA ASN A 339 -1.84 -3.63 56.37
C ASN A 339 -1.81 -4.59 57.57
N ASP A 340 -2.58 -5.68 57.52
CA ASP A 340 -2.60 -6.70 58.56
C ASP A 340 -1.25 -7.43 58.63
N LEU A 341 -0.72 -7.84 57.47
CA LEU A 341 0.64 -8.41 57.34
C LEU A 341 1.73 -7.45 57.83
N ALA A 342 1.58 -6.13 57.64
CA ALA A 342 2.56 -5.15 58.09
C ALA A 342 2.57 -5.00 59.62
N ALA A 343 1.40 -5.09 60.25
CA ALA A 343 1.26 -5.11 61.70
C ALA A 343 1.82 -6.42 62.29
N GLU A 344 1.50 -7.56 61.69
CA GLU A 344 2.03 -8.87 62.07
C GLU A 344 3.56 -8.93 61.96
N ALA A 345 4.12 -8.43 60.85
CA ALA A 345 5.58 -8.35 60.67
C ALA A 345 6.25 -7.56 61.79
N LYS A 346 5.62 -6.47 62.27
CA LYS A 346 6.14 -5.67 63.40
C LYS A 346 6.15 -6.48 64.70
N THR A 347 5.05 -7.17 65.02
CA THR A 347 4.96 -8.00 66.24
C THR A 347 5.96 -9.16 66.20
N LEU A 348 6.14 -9.80 65.04
CA LEU A 348 7.13 -10.88 64.87
C LEU A 348 8.57 -10.39 65.03
N LEU A 349 8.88 -9.20 64.52
CA LEU A 349 10.19 -8.57 64.73
C LEU A 349 10.45 -8.26 66.21
N GLU A 350 9.44 -7.76 66.94
CA GLU A 350 9.52 -7.51 68.39
C GLU A 350 9.69 -8.81 69.19
N ALA A 351 9.09 -9.91 68.74
CA ALA A 351 9.23 -11.24 69.33
C ALA A 351 10.54 -11.97 68.94
N GLY A 352 11.32 -11.41 68.00
CA GLY A 352 12.59 -11.98 67.53
C GLY A 352 12.48 -13.03 66.42
N ASP A 353 11.27 -13.31 65.91
CA ASP A 353 11.04 -14.24 64.80
C ASP A 353 11.24 -13.55 63.45
N ARG A 354 12.50 -13.47 63.02
CA ARG A 354 12.88 -12.76 61.78
C ARG A 354 12.46 -13.50 60.52
N ASP A 355 12.40 -14.83 60.53
CA ASP A 355 12.07 -15.61 59.33
C ASP A 355 10.58 -15.46 58.97
N ALA A 356 9.69 -15.52 59.97
CA ALA A 356 8.27 -15.26 59.76
C ALA A 356 8.01 -13.80 59.37
N ALA A 357 8.68 -12.83 60.04
CA ALA A 357 8.58 -11.42 59.68
C ALA A 357 9.02 -11.14 58.23
N GLY A 358 10.12 -11.74 57.78
CA GLY A 358 10.61 -11.63 56.41
C GLY A 358 9.58 -12.12 55.38
N ARG A 359 8.87 -13.21 55.68
CA ARG A 359 7.81 -13.74 54.80
C ARG A 359 6.64 -12.76 54.66
N CYS A 360 6.21 -12.14 55.76
CA CYS A 360 5.15 -11.11 55.71
C CYS A 360 5.59 -9.87 54.93
N LEU A 361 6.82 -9.40 55.13
CA LEU A 361 7.39 -8.27 54.35
C LEU A 361 7.44 -8.59 52.84
N PHE A 362 7.84 -9.81 52.49
CA PHE A 362 7.89 -10.24 51.09
C PHE A 362 6.50 -10.33 50.46
N LYS A 363 5.50 -10.84 51.19
CA LYS A 363 4.09 -10.81 50.77
C LYS A 363 3.60 -9.40 50.49
N ILE A 364 3.92 -8.43 51.35
CA ILE A 364 3.52 -7.02 51.13
C ILE A 364 4.24 -6.45 49.90
N LYS A 365 5.53 -6.77 49.70
CA LYS A 365 6.28 -6.35 48.50
C LYS A 365 5.62 -6.87 47.21
N LEU A 366 5.15 -8.11 47.21
CA LEU A 366 4.47 -8.71 46.06
C LEU A 366 3.04 -8.15 45.85
N GLY A 367 2.28 -7.90 46.91
CA GLY A 367 0.87 -7.48 46.81
C GLY A 367 0.65 -5.97 46.72
N GLN A 368 1.49 -5.18 47.38
CA GLN A 368 1.39 -3.71 47.43
C GLN A 368 2.76 -3.09 47.77
N PRO A 369 3.73 -3.04 46.84
CA PRO A 369 5.10 -2.57 47.09
C PRO A 369 5.15 -1.12 47.60
N ARG A 370 4.17 -0.29 47.23
CA ARG A 370 4.02 1.10 47.71
C ARG A 370 3.20 1.25 49.00
N ASN A 371 3.00 0.18 49.76
CA ASN A 371 2.29 0.24 51.04
C ASN A 371 3.05 1.18 52.01
N ARG A 372 2.32 2.11 52.64
CA ARG A 372 2.93 3.12 53.52
C ARG A 372 3.67 2.53 54.72
N GLN A 373 3.19 1.42 55.28
CA GLN A 373 3.82 0.79 56.44
C GLN A 373 5.09 0.05 56.04
N LEU A 374 5.06 -0.68 54.92
CA LEU A 374 6.24 -1.31 54.34
C LEU A 374 7.32 -0.27 54.05
N MET A 375 6.97 0.83 53.38
CA MET A 375 7.94 1.89 53.04
C MET A 375 8.62 2.49 54.29
N ARG A 376 7.87 2.69 55.38
CA ARG A 376 8.45 3.15 56.66
C ARG A 376 9.36 2.10 57.28
N GLN A 377 8.97 0.83 57.28
CA GLN A 377 9.80 -0.27 57.80
C GLN A 377 11.08 -0.43 56.97
N MET A 378 11.00 -0.20 55.66
CA MET A 378 12.16 -0.21 54.76
C MET A 378 13.11 0.98 54.99
N GLU A 379 12.82 1.96 55.83
CA GLU A 379 13.81 2.96 56.23
C GLU A 379 14.92 2.32 57.09
N ASP A 380 14.62 1.25 57.81
CA ASP A 380 15.59 0.47 58.59
C ASP A 380 16.46 -0.43 57.67
N PRO A 381 17.80 -0.27 57.65
CA PRO A 381 18.70 -1.10 56.87
C PRO A 381 18.63 -2.60 57.19
N ASP A 382 18.33 -2.98 58.43
CA ASP A 382 18.27 -4.38 58.85
C ASP A 382 17.00 -5.06 58.35
N ILE A 383 15.89 -4.33 58.29
CA ILE A 383 14.63 -4.81 57.70
C ILE A 383 14.77 -4.97 56.18
N ARG A 384 15.47 -4.03 55.51
CA ARG A 384 15.78 -4.16 54.08
C ARG A 384 16.58 -5.42 53.77
N ARG A 385 17.67 -5.66 54.51
CA ARG A 385 18.49 -6.87 54.36
C ARG A 385 17.69 -8.14 54.63
N LEU A 386 16.79 -8.11 55.62
CA LEU A 386 15.90 -9.23 55.92
C LEU A 386 14.98 -9.53 54.74
N LEU A 387 14.31 -8.51 54.19
CA LEU A 387 13.43 -8.65 53.03
C LEU A 387 14.16 -9.17 51.80
N GLU A 388 15.34 -8.63 51.48
CA GLU A 388 16.18 -9.08 50.36
C GLU A 388 16.61 -10.54 50.53
N LYS A 389 17.03 -10.93 51.75
CA LYS A 389 17.39 -12.31 52.06
C LYS A 389 16.20 -13.25 51.91
N THR A 390 15.03 -12.86 52.40
CA THR A 390 13.81 -13.66 52.28
C THR A 390 13.37 -13.80 50.82
N GLU A 391 13.38 -12.71 50.06
CA GLU A 391 13.10 -12.73 48.62
C GLU A 391 14.02 -13.70 47.89
N LEU A 392 15.34 -13.60 48.11
CA LEU A 392 16.32 -14.51 47.48
C LEU A 392 16.03 -15.97 47.81
N SER A 393 15.61 -16.28 49.04
CA SER A 393 15.29 -17.66 49.44
C SER A 393 14.14 -18.27 48.62
N PHE A 394 13.12 -17.49 48.26
CA PHE A 394 12.02 -17.96 47.42
C PHE A 394 12.39 -18.14 45.94
N TYR A 395 13.49 -17.53 45.49
CA TYR A 395 14.01 -17.71 44.13
C TYR A 395 15.08 -18.79 44.01
N GLN A 396 15.53 -19.39 45.13
CA GLN A 396 16.48 -20.51 45.14
C GLN A 396 15.83 -21.87 44.80
N ASP A 397 14.52 -22.02 45.03
CA ASP A 397 13.78 -23.21 44.62
C ASP A 397 13.61 -23.26 43.08
N ALA A 398 14.22 -24.28 42.46
CA ALA A 398 14.14 -24.50 41.02
C ALA A 398 12.69 -24.72 40.52
N GLN A 399 11.78 -25.21 41.38
CA GLN A 399 10.37 -25.43 41.04
C GLN A 399 9.46 -24.26 41.45
N LYS A 400 9.98 -23.27 42.18
CA LYS A 400 9.26 -22.07 42.67
C LYS A 400 7.95 -22.39 43.40
N LYS A 401 7.82 -23.56 44.02
CA LYS A 401 6.55 -24.04 44.60
C LYS A 401 6.10 -23.13 45.75
N GLU A 402 7.03 -22.80 46.63
CA GLU A 402 6.72 -21.93 47.78
C GLU A 402 6.43 -20.48 47.35
N LEU A 403 7.06 -20.01 46.28
CA LEU A 403 6.77 -18.69 45.72
C LEU A 403 5.33 -18.62 45.19
N PHE A 404 4.86 -19.65 44.49
CA PHE A 404 3.46 -19.71 44.03
C PHE A 404 2.48 -19.80 45.21
N ALA A 405 2.77 -20.64 46.20
CA ALA A 405 1.94 -20.73 47.41
C ALA A 405 1.79 -19.37 48.11
N ILE A 406 2.87 -18.61 48.24
CA ILE A 406 2.83 -17.24 48.80
C ILE A 406 1.99 -16.28 47.96
N LYS A 407 2.04 -16.40 46.63
CA LYS A 407 1.23 -15.55 45.74
C LYS A 407 -0.25 -15.88 45.84
N GLU A 408 -0.61 -17.14 46.03
CA GLU A 408 -2.00 -17.60 46.20
C GLU A 408 -2.66 -17.07 47.49
N GLU A 409 -1.86 -16.66 48.47
CA GLU A 409 -2.36 -15.98 49.68
C GLU A 409 -2.74 -14.51 49.45
N LEU A 410 -2.34 -13.93 48.32
CA LEU A 410 -2.66 -12.54 47.93
C LEU A 410 -3.85 -12.55 46.96
N TYR A 411 -4.65 -11.48 46.98
CA TYR A 411 -5.73 -11.29 46.01
C TYR A 411 -5.20 -10.95 44.61
N PHE A 412 -4.06 -10.27 44.52
CA PHE A 412 -3.29 -10.05 43.30
C PHE A 412 -1.83 -9.71 43.63
N THR A 413 -0.95 -9.80 42.63
CA THR A 413 0.45 -9.39 42.72
C THR A 413 0.76 -8.25 41.76
N ILE A 414 1.63 -7.33 42.17
CA ILE A 414 2.12 -6.23 41.35
C ILE A 414 3.57 -6.53 40.94
N ASP A 415 3.85 -6.48 39.64
CA ASP A 415 5.22 -6.48 39.12
C ASP A 415 5.60 -5.04 38.76
N GLU A 416 6.55 -4.45 39.49
CA GLU A 416 7.04 -3.10 39.20
C GLU A 416 8.00 -3.06 37.99
N LYS A 417 8.40 -4.22 37.44
CA LYS A 417 9.32 -4.31 36.29
C LYS A 417 8.61 -4.43 34.94
N GLY A 418 7.30 -4.16 34.88
CA GLY A 418 6.52 -4.13 33.64
C GLY A 418 7.16 -3.31 32.54
#